data_AF-A0A521XSM7-F1
#
_entry.id   AF-A0A521XSM7-F1
#
_cell.length_a   1.000
_cell.length_b   1.000
_cell.length_c   1.000
_cell.angle_alpha   90.00
_cell.angle_beta   90.00
_cell.angle_gamma   90.00
#
_symmetry.space_group_name_H-M   'P 1'
#
loop_
_entity.id
_entity.type
_entity.pdbx_description
1 polymer ?
#
loop_
_entity_poly.entity_id
_entity_poly.type
_entity_poly.pdbx_seq_one_letter_code
_entity_poly.pdbx_strand_id
1 'polypeptide(L)'
;MTPGERRFGRRLESHLEDDYLCWYDVPVGPNRVHPDFIVFHPRRGLLVLEVKDWKLDSIQSIDRASVTLLTPKGLRRAVNPLEQARQNVFSVIQLFEGDPVLTVGEREHYQGRLLFPWGYGLVLANISRDVFQSTDLGQVLQPSMVICRDEITGAARELCSQRCR
;
A
#
# COMPACT_ATOMS: atom_id res chain seq x y z
N MET A 1 -4.31 -14.48 -5.63
CA MET A 1 -3.75 -14.36 -4.27
C MET A 1 -2.39 -15.04 -4.12
N THR A 2 -1.34 -14.23 -4.00
CA THR A 2 0.03 -14.68 -3.70
C THR A 2 0.19 -15.09 -2.22
N PRO A 3 1.24 -15.85 -1.85
CA PRO A 3 1.51 -16.18 -0.46
C PRO A 3 1.71 -14.95 0.44
N GLY A 4 2.32 -13.88 -0.08
CA GLY A 4 2.52 -12.61 0.64
C GLY A 4 1.21 -11.90 0.92
N GLU A 5 0.35 -11.75 -0.09
CA GLU A 5 -1.01 -11.21 0.08
C GLU A 5 -1.80 -11.99 1.12
N ARG A 6 -1.75 -13.33 1.07
CA ARG A 6 -2.44 -14.18 2.05
C ARG A 6 -1.94 -13.94 3.47
N ARG A 7 -0.62 -13.84 3.67
CA ARG A 7 -0.03 -13.57 4.99
C ARG A 7 -0.43 -12.20 5.50
N PHE A 8 -0.38 -11.20 4.63
CA PHE A 8 -0.75 -9.82 4.98
C PHE A 8 -2.23 -9.71 5.33
N GLY A 9 -3.13 -10.30 4.52
CA GLY A 9 -4.57 -10.31 4.80
C GLY A 9 -4.91 -10.92 6.16
N ARG A 10 -4.31 -12.07 6.52
CA ARG A 10 -4.48 -12.67 7.86
C ARG A 10 -3.96 -11.78 8.99
N ARG A 11 -2.89 -11.02 8.73
CA ARG A 11 -2.35 -10.08 9.72
C ARG A 11 -3.31 -8.92 9.94
N LEU A 12 -3.91 -8.38 8.87
CA LEU A 12 -4.95 -7.37 8.97
C LEU A 12 -6.16 -7.90 9.73
N GLU A 13 -6.67 -9.07 9.36
CA GLU A 13 -7.84 -9.70 10.02
C GLU A 13 -7.64 -9.93 11.52
N SER A 14 -6.41 -10.21 11.96
CA SER A 14 -6.11 -10.45 13.38
C SER A 14 -5.81 -9.20 14.21
N HIS A 15 -5.54 -8.05 13.59
CA HIS A 15 -5.06 -6.84 14.29
C HIS A 15 -5.91 -5.60 14.03
N LEU A 16 -6.75 -5.60 12.99
CA LEU A 16 -7.69 -4.51 12.76
C LEU A 16 -8.91 -4.67 13.66
N GLU A 17 -9.40 -3.54 14.16
CA GLU A 17 -10.64 -3.44 14.93
C GLU A 17 -11.86 -3.66 13.99
N ASP A 18 -13.02 -4.02 14.55
CA ASP A 18 -14.23 -4.38 13.77
C ASP A 18 -14.80 -3.23 12.91
N ASP A 19 -14.39 -1.99 13.19
CA ASP A 19 -14.81 -0.79 12.44
C ASP A 19 -13.95 -0.49 11.21
N TYR A 20 -12.94 -1.32 10.94
CA TYR A 20 -12.18 -1.31 9.71
C TYR A 20 -12.88 -2.09 8.60
N LEU A 21 -13.01 -1.46 7.44
CA LEU A 21 -13.38 -2.14 6.21
C LEU A 21 -12.10 -2.48 5.43
N CYS A 22 -11.94 -3.74 5.05
CA CYS A 22 -10.82 -4.21 4.27
C CYS A 22 -11.31 -4.93 3.02
N TRP A 23 -10.92 -4.42 1.85
CA TRP A 23 -11.17 -5.06 0.56
C TRP A 23 -9.87 -5.57 -0.04
N TYR A 24 -9.95 -6.69 -0.74
CA TYR A 24 -8.82 -7.32 -1.41
C TYR A 24 -9.18 -7.62 -2.87
N ASP A 25 -8.31 -7.22 -3.81
CA ASP A 25 -8.45 -7.45 -5.26
C ASP A 25 -9.84 -7.07 -5.83
N VAL A 26 -10.39 -5.95 -5.36
CA VAL A 26 -11.68 -5.42 -5.83
C VAL A 26 -11.43 -4.44 -6.98
N PRO A 27 -12.12 -4.58 -8.12
CA PRO A 27 -12.00 -3.62 -9.22
C PRO A 27 -12.57 -2.26 -8.83
N VAL A 28 -11.81 -1.20 -9.10
CA VAL A 28 -12.18 0.18 -8.77
C VAL A 28 -12.25 1.04 -10.03
N GLY A 29 -13.33 1.83 -10.11
CA GLY A 29 -13.50 2.87 -11.13
C GLY A 29 -13.74 2.32 -12.54
N PRO A 30 -13.90 3.22 -13.53
CA PRO A 30 -14.23 2.85 -14.91
C PRO A 30 -13.13 2.03 -15.60
N ASN A 31 -11.88 2.24 -15.20
CA ASN A 31 -10.72 1.51 -15.73
C ASN A 31 -10.50 0.15 -15.06
N ARG A 32 -11.34 -0.21 -14.07
CA ARG A 32 -11.25 -1.46 -13.30
C ARG A 32 -9.83 -1.72 -12.82
N VAL A 33 -9.20 -0.74 -12.18
CA VAL A 33 -7.90 -0.99 -11.55
C VAL A 33 -8.11 -1.94 -10.37
N HIS A 34 -7.12 -2.78 -10.09
CA HIS A 34 -7.18 -3.79 -9.05
C HIS A 34 -6.10 -3.52 -8.01
N PRO A 35 -6.36 -2.71 -6.98
CA PRO A 35 -5.45 -2.57 -5.86
C PRO A 35 -5.43 -3.87 -5.05
N ASP A 36 -4.25 -4.27 -4.54
CA ASP A 36 -4.16 -5.50 -3.75
C ASP A 36 -4.98 -5.39 -2.47
N PHE A 37 -4.83 -4.29 -1.72
CA PHE A 37 -5.62 -4.03 -0.52
C PHE A 37 -6.12 -2.59 -0.46
N ILE A 38 -7.35 -2.43 0.01
CA ILE A 38 -7.95 -1.14 0.39
C ILE A 38 -8.40 -1.29 1.83
N VAL A 39 -7.85 -0.47 2.73
CA VAL A 39 -8.19 -0.44 4.15
C VAL A 39 -8.83 0.91 4.45
N PHE A 40 -10.02 0.92 5.04
CA PHE A 40 -10.75 2.13 5.37
C PHE A 40 -11.24 2.09 6.81
N HIS A 41 -11.13 3.21 7.49
CA HIS A 41 -11.73 3.43 8.79
C HIS A 41 -12.34 4.84 8.83
N PRO A 42 -13.63 5.01 9.16
CA PRO A 42 -14.34 6.29 9.03
C PRO A 42 -13.65 7.50 9.70
N ARG A 43 -12.96 7.28 10.81
CA ARG A 43 -12.24 8.35 11.56
C ARG A 43 -10.74 8.44 11.31
N ARG A 44 -10.13 7.45 10.65
CA ARG A 44 -8.67 7.35 10.45
C ARG A 44 -8.28 7.47 8.98
N GLY A 45 -9.21 7.23 8.06
CA GLY A 45 -9.03 7.44 6.63
C GLY A 45 -8.90 6.17 5.81
N LEU A 46 -8.42 6.35 4.59
CA LEU A 46 -8.26 5.33 3.56
C LEU A 46 -6.78 5.02 3.32
N LEU A 47 -6.42 3.75 3.19
CA LEU A 47 -5.07 3.31 2.85
C LEU A 47 -5.12 2.25 1.76
N VAL A 48 -4.45 2.51 0.65
CA VAL A 48 -4.31 1.56 -0.46
C VAL A 48 -2.91 0.96 -0.47
N LEU A 49 -2.82 -0.36 -0.47
CA LEU A 49 -1.54 -1.07 -0.38
C LEU A 49 -1.33 -1.98 -1.58
N GLU A 50 -0.14 -1.90 -2.16
CA GLU A 50 0.38 -2.86 -3.13
C GLU A 50 1.27 -3.86 -2.39
N VAL A 51 1.16 -5.16 -2.69
CA VAL A 51 1.91 -6.23 -2.03
C VAL A 51 2.83 -6.91 -3.04
N LYS A 52 4.11 -7.01 -2.70
CA LYS A 52 5.10 -7.71 -3.54
C LYS A 52 5.83 -8.80 -2.74
N ASP A 53 5.81 -9.99 -3.31
CA ASP A 53 6.54 -11.18 -2.84
C ASP A 53 8.00 -11.23 -3.32
N TRP A 54 8.61 -10.09 -3.64
CA TRP A 54 9.96 -10.05 -4.18
C TRP A 54 11.00 -10.45 -3.15
N LYS A 55 12.00 -11.18 -3.63
CA LYS A 55 13.25 -11.37 -2.90
C LYS A 55 14.23 -10.27 -3.31
N LEU A 56 15.15 -9.89 -2.43
CA LEU A 56 16.09 -8.82 -2.73
C LEU A 56 16.94 -9.14 -3.98
N ASP A 57 17.40 -10.37 -4.12
CA ASP A 57 18.17 -10.88 -5.27
C ASP A 57 17.41 -10.83 -6.61
N SER A 58 16.07 -10.76 -6.56
CA SER A 58 15.24 -10.60 -7.75
C SER A 58 15.16 -9.15 -8.23
N ILE A 59 15.53 -8.16 -7.42
CA ILE A 59 15.50 -6.74 -7.81
C ILE A 59 16.85 -6.38 -8.42
N GLN A 60 16.85 -6.17 -9.74
CA GLN A 60 18.07 -5.88 -10.49
C GLN A 60 18.35 -4.37 -10.54
N SER A 61 17.29 -3.56 -10.69
CA SER A 61 17.34 -2.12 -10.54
C SER A 61 15.96 -1.55 -10.21
N ILE A 62 15.92 -0.41 -9.53
CA ILE A 62 14.68 0.31 -9.25
C ILE A 62 14.92 1.82 -9.26
N ASP A 63 14.00 2.56 -9.86
CA ASP A 63 13.92 4.02 -9.86
C ASP A 63 12.48 4.45 -9.53
N ARG A 64 12.21 5.75 -9.47
CA ARG A 64 10.88 6.27 -9.08
C ARG A 64 9.74 5.86 -10.02
N ALA A 65 10.04 5.51 -11.28
CA ALA A 65 9.05 5.17 -12.29
C ALA A 65 8.97 3.65 -12.55
N SER A 66 10.10 2.94 -12.48
CA SER A 66 10.19 1.55 -12.92
C SER A 66 11.08 0.67 -12.05
N VAL A 67 10.84 -0.63 -12.14
CA VAL A 67 11.65 -1.69 -11.54
C VAL A 67 12.02 -2.71 -12.61
N THR A 68 13.26 -3.21 -12.56
CA THR A 68 13.72 -4.35 -13.36
C THR A 68 13.92 -5.54 -12.44
N LEU A 69 13.21 -6.63 -12.70
CA LEU A 69 13.23 -7.84 -11.91
C LEU A 69 13.89 -8.98 -12.68
N LEU A 70 14.75 -9.75 -12.02
CA LEU A 70 15.23 -11.03 -12.51
C LEU A 70 14.21 -12.12 -12.16
N THR A 71 13.59 -12.69 -13.19
CA THR A 71 12.62 -13.78 -13.06
C THR A 71 13.19 -15.08 -13.65
N PRO A 72 12.58 -16.26 -13.38
CA PRO A 72 12.99 -17.50 -14.05
C PRO A 72 12.92 -17.46 -15.58
N LYS A 73 12.14 -16.52 -16.14
CA LYS A 73 12.02 -16.29 -17.60
C LYS A 73 12.96 -15.21 -18.13
N GLY A 74 13.84 -14.68 -17.29
CA GLY A 74 14.74 -13.57 -17.61
C GLY A 74 14.33 -12.23 -16.97
N LEU A 75 14.93 -11.15 -17.46
CA LEU A 75 14.67 -9.80 -16.96
C LEU A 75 13.28 -9.32 -17.38
N ARG A 76 12.52 -8.78 -16.42
CA ARG A 76 11.21 -8.16 -16.64
C ARG A 76 11.21 -6.75 -16.09
N ARG A 77 10.88 -5.77 -16.93
CA ARG A 77 10.62 -4.40 -16.48
C ARG A 77 9.14 -4.23 -16.13
N ALA A 78 8.86 -3.52 -15.05
CA ALA A 78 7.52 -3.17 -14.60
C ALA A 78 7.51 -1.75 -14.00
N VAL A 79 6.32 -1.22 -13.73
CA VAL A 79 6.15 0.05 -13.00
C VAL A 79 6.65 -0.12 -11.57
N ASN A 80 7.24 0.94 -11.00
CA ASN A 80 7.59 0.94 -9.58
C ASN A 80 6.33 0.65 -8.74
N PRO A 81 6.38 -0.27 -7.78
CA PRO A 81 5.17 -0.72 -7.08
C PRO A 81 4.59 0.37 -6.16
N LEU A 82 5.41 1.31 -5.67
CA LEU A 82 4.93 2.45 -4.91
C LEU A 82 4.24 3.47 -5.82
N GLU A 83 4.71 3.62 -7.05
CA GLU A 83 4.04 4.42 -8.09
C GLU A 83 2.72 3.76 -8.53
N GLN A 84 2.69 2.43 -8.63
CA GLN A 84 1.45 1.68 -8.87
C GLN A 84 0.43 1.89 -7.74
N ALA A 85 0.86 1.80 -6.47
CA ALA A 85 0.01 2.10 -5.31
C ALA A 85 -0.53 3.54 -5.34
N ARG A 86 0.30 4.51 -5.76
CA ARG A 86 -0.08 5.91 -5.94
C ARG A 86 -1.19 6.06 -7.00
N GLN A 87 -1.04 5.41 -8.14
CA GLN A 87 -2.04 5.44 -9.22
C GLN A 87 -3.36 4.77 -8.79
N ASN A 88 -3.26 3.65 -8.07
CA ASN A 88 -4.40 2.93 -7.52
C ASN A 88 -5.19 3.80 -6.54
N VAL A 89 -4.53 4.48 -5.59
CA VAL A 89 -5.25 5.34 -4.63
C VAL A 89 -5.98 6.50 -5.31
N PHE A 90 -5.40 7.11 -6.36
CA PHE A 90 -6.11 8.16 -7.11
C PHE A 90 -7.38 7.66 -7.78
N SER A 91 -7.38 6.42 -8.27
CA SER A 91 -8.57 5.80 -8.85
C SER A 91 -9.66 5.56 -7.79
N VAL A 92 -9.26 5.20 -6.56
CA VAL A 92 -10.19 5.05 -5.43
C VAL A 92 -10.75 6.39 -4.98
N ILE A 93 -9.89 7.41 -4.85
CA ILE A 93 -10.31 8.77 -4.47
C ILE A 93 -11.31 9.32 -5.49
N GLN A 94 -11.02 9.20 -6.78
CA GLN A 94 -11.93 9.69 -7.82
C GLN A 94 -13.31 9.01 -7.75
N LEU A 95 -13.35 7.73 -7.40
CA LEU A 95 -14.61 7.02 -7.18
C LEU A 95 -15.35 7.58 -5.96
N PHE A 96 -14.64 7.80 -4.86
CA PHE A 96 -15.23 8.25 -3.59
C PHE A 96 -15.64 9.72 -3.61
N GLU A 97 -14.91 10.57 -4.35
CA GLU A 97 -15.26 11.99 -4.57
C GLU A 97 -16.57 12.16 -5.36
N GLY A 98 -17.08 11.08 -5.99
CA GLY A 98 -18.41 11.06 -6.61
C GLY A 98 -19.57 10.87 -5.63
N ASP A 99 -19.30 10.56 -4.35
CA ASP A 99 -20.32 10.40 -3.31
C ASP A 99 -20.39 11.65 -2.41
N PRO A 100 -21.50 12.41 -2.44
CA PRO A 100 -21.68 13.59 -1.58
C PRO A 100 -21.57 13.30 -0.08
N VAL A 101 -21.84 12.08 0.37
CA VAL A 101 -21.74 11.70 1.81
C VAL A 101 -20.28 11.59 2.25
N LEU A 102 -19.35 11.33 1.32
CA LEU A 102 -17.93 11.18 1.60
C LEU A 102 -17.14 12.47 1.37
N THR A 103 -17.78 13.54 0.89
CA THR A 103 -17.12 14.77 0.46
C THR A 103 -17.54 16.02 1.22
N VAL A 104 -16.65 17.01 1.21
CA VAL A 104 -16.89 18.34 1.77
C VAL A 104 -18.02 19.03 0.99
N GLY A 105 -19.01 19.54 1.72
CA GLY A 105 -20.20 20.17 1.17
C GLY A 105 -19.93 21.50 0.43
N GLU A 106 -20.94 21.96 -0.31
CA GLU A 106 -20.82 23.07 -1.28
C GLU A 106 -20.46 24.45 -0.70
N ARG A 107 -20.52 24.60 0.63
CA ARG A 107 -20.32 25.90 1.31
C ARG A 107 -19.00 26.00 2.07
N GLU A 108 -18.14 24.98 1.96
CA GLU A 108 -16.86 24.93 2.66
C GLU A 108 -15.68 25.00 1.70
N HIS A 109 -14.53 25.46 2.20
CA HIS A 109 -13.28 25.37 1.45
C HIS A 109 -12.95 23.89 1.19
N TYR A 110 -12.46 23.56 -0.01
CA TYR A 110 -12.21 22.18 -0.48
C TYR A 110 -13.45 21.35 -0.87
N GLN A 111 -14.54 21.99 -1.30
CA GLN A 111 -15.72 21.33 -1.88
C GLN A 111 -15.36 20.16 -2.82
N GLY A 112 -16.05 19.03 -2.63
CA GLY A 112 -15.88 17.82 -3.45
C GLY A 112 -14.64 16.99 -3.12
N ARG A 113 -13.82 17.40 -2.15
CA ARG A 113 -12.73 16.57 -1.60
C ARG A 113 -13.24 15.65 -0.49
N LEU A 114 -12.54 14.54 -0.27
CA LEU A 114 -12.86 13.59 0.78
C LEU A 114 -12.81 14.21 2.19
N LEU A 115 -13.75 13.82 3.04
CA LEU A 115 -13.86 14.25 4.45
C LEU A 115 -12.79 13.63 5.37
N PHE A 116 -12.01 12.68 4.88
CA PHE A 116 -11.04 11.91 5.66
C PHE A 116 -9.69 11.85 4.95
N PRO A 117 -8.59 11.66 5.70
CA PRO A 117 -7.27 11.51 5.11
C PRO A 117 -7.19 10.23 4.29
N TRP A 118 -6.26 10.20 3.34
CA TRP A 118 -5.98 9.02 2.56
C TRP A 118 -4.48 8.87 2.32
N GLY A 119 -4.04 7.66 2.04
CA GLY A 119 -2.65 7.34 1.77
C GLY A 119 -2.50 6.08 0.94
N TYR A 120 -1.25 5.79 0.59
CA TYR A 120 -0.88 4.58 -0.13
C TYR A 120 0.46 4.05 0.38
N GLY A 121 0.74 2.78 0.13
CA GLY A 121 1.98 2.15 0.57
C GLY A 121 2.27 0.85 -0.14
N LEU A 122 3.42 0.29 0.21
CA LEU A 122 3.98 -0.92 -0.37
C LEU A 122 4.26 -1.93 0.75
N VAL A 123 3.88 -3.17 0.53
CA VAL A 123 4.21 -4.30 1.41
C VAL A 123 5.25 -5.18 0.72
N LEU A 124 6.44 -5.29 1.31
CA LEU A 124 7.50 -6.20 0.85
C LEU A 124 7.47 -7.48 1.70
N ALA A 125 6.68 -8.46 1.26
CA ALA A 125 6.33 -9.62 2.06
C ALA A 125 7.49 -10.60 2.33
N ASN A 126 8.62 -10.46 1.63
CA ASN A 126 9.80 -11.31 1.74
C ASN A 126 11.10 -10.57 2.09
N ILE A 127 11.07 -9.25 2.30
CA ILE A 127 12.23 -8.42 2.67
C ILE A 127 12.02 -7.87 4.08
N SER A 128 12.95 -8.11 5.01
CA SER A 128 12.87 -7.55 6.37
C SER A 128 13.32 -6.10 6.43
N ARG A 129 12.94 -5.40 7.51
CA ARG A 129 13.30 -4.00 7.75
C ARG A 129 14.82 -3.78 7.75
N ASP A 130 15.57 -4.65 8.42
CA ASP A 130 17.03 -4.59 8.47
C ASP A 130 17.66 -4.73 7.08
N VAL A 131 17.17 -5.69 6.29
CA VAL A 131 17.67 -5.90 4.91
C VAL A 131 17.32 -4.69 4.04
N PHE A 132 16.10 -4.19 4.13
CA PHE A 132 15.67 -2.99 3.42
C PHE A 132 16.56 -1.78 3.76
N GLN A 133 16.85 -1.55 5.03
CA GLN A 133 17.71 -0.45 5.50
C GLN A 133 19.19 -0.64 5.13
N SER A 134 19.66 -1.88 4.96
CA SER A 134 21.02 -2.18 4.53
C SER A 134 21.28 -1.94 3.04
N THR A 135 20.25 -1.55 2.27
CA THR A 135 20.32 -1.32 0.83
C THR A 135 19.95 0.12 0.45
N ASP A 136 20.14 0.48 -0.81
CA ASP A 136 19.76 1.78 -1.37
C ASP A 136 18.27 1.88 -1.73
N LEU A 137 17.48 0.80 -1.55
CA LEU A 137 16.05 0.79 -1.82
C LEU A 137 15.30 1.94 -1.14
N GLY A 138 15.73 2.33 0.07
CA GLY A 138 15.15 3.44 0.83
C GLY A 138 15.28 4.82 0.16
N GLN A 139 16.18 4.99 -0.82
CA GLN A 139 16.32 6.23 -1.60
C GLN A 139 15.21 6.39 -2.64
N VAL A 140 14.60 5.27 -3.06
CA VAL A 140 13.55 5.22 -4.08
C VAL A 140 12.19 4.93 -3.45
N LEU A 141 12.14 3.98 -2.53
CA LEU A 141 10.96 3.56 -1.79
C LEU A 141 10.99 4.21 -0.41
N GLN A 142 10.16 5.23 -0.19
CA GLN A 142 10.18 5.97 1.07
C GLN A 142 9.92 5.02 2.26
N PRO A 143 10.82 4.94 3.26
CA PRO A 143 10.68 3.95 4.35
C PRO A 143 9.38 4.06 5.15
N SER A 144 8.79 5.27 5.25
CA SER A 144 7.50 5.51 5.90
C SER A 144 6.30 4.94 5.14
N MET A 145 6.45 4.64 3.85
CA MET A 145 5.40 4.08 2.99
C MET A 145 5.59 2.59 2.73
N VAL A 146 6.60 1.95 3.32
CA VAL A 146 6.93 0.55 3.09
C VAL A 146 6.69 -0.25 4.37
N ILE A 147 5.97 -1.36 4.28
CA ILE A 147 5.83 -2.37 5.34
C ILE A 147 6.70 -3.57 4.97
N CYS A 148 7.59 -3.99 5.86
CA CYS A 148 8.53 -5.10 5.66
C CYS A 148 8.02 -6.41 6.29
N ARG A 149 8.61 -7.53 5.87
CA ARG A 149 8.20 -8.89 6.27
C ARG A 149 8.01 -9.07 7.78
N ASP A 150 8.96 -8.61 8.58
CA ASP A 150 9.00 -8.75 10.04
C ASP A 150 7.86 -8.01 10.76
N GLU A 151 7.36 -6.93 10.16
CA GLU A 151 6.20 -6.17 10.65
C GLU A 151 4.89 -6.91 10.36
N ILE A 152 4.86 -7.73 9.30
CA ILE A 152 3.73 -8.60 8.97
C ILE A 152 3.71 -9.85 9.85
N THR A 153 4.88 -10.45 10.12
CA THR A 153 4.97 -11.70 10.91
C THR A 153 4.95 -11.46 12.42
N GLY A 154 4.90 -10.21 12.89
CA GLY A 154 4.91 -9.87 14.31
C GLY A 154 6.26 -10.07 15.00
N ALA A 155 7.34 -10.15 14.22
CA ALA A 155 8.71 -10.21 14.74
C ALA A 155 9.29 -8.80 14.97
N ALA A 156 8.65 -7.77 14.42
CA ALA A 156 8.97 -6.38 14.71
C ALA A 156 8.69 -6.10 16.19
N ARG A 157 9.77 -5.96 16.98
CA ARG A 157 9.73 -5.37 18.32
C ARG A 157 9.03 -4.02 18.21
N GLU A 158 8.04 -3.78 19.07
CA GLU A 158 7.23 -2.56 19.27
C GLU A 158 7.84 -1.24 18.74
N LEU A 159 7.85 -1.06 17.41
CA LEU A 159 8.20 0.22 16.77
C LEU A 159 6.95 1.10 16.58
N CYS A 160 5.75 0.55 16.79
CA CYS A 160 4.48 1.23 16.57
C CYS A 160 4.14 2.25 17.67
N SER A 161 4.77 2.19 18.84
CA SER A 161 4.47 3.14 19.95
C SER A 161 5.14 4.51 19.81
N GLN A 162 6.12 4.67 18.92
CA GLN A 162 6.91 5.91 18.82
C GLN A 162 6.56 6.81 17.62
N ARG A 163 5.71 6.36 16.68
CA ARG A 163 5.36 7.13 15.47
C ARG A 163 3.95 7.74 15.47
N CYS A 164 3.18 7.53 16.54
CA CYS A 164 1.92 8.22 16.79
C CYS A 164 2.07 9.24 17.93
N ARG A 165 2.85 10.31 17.68
CA ARG A 165 2.75 11.59 18.39
C ARG A 165 3.06 12.72 17.41
#